data_AF-A0A3D2SPK7-F1
#
_entry.id   AF-A0A3D2SPK7-F1
#
_cell.length_a   1.000
_cell.length_b   1.000
_cell.length_c   1.000
_cell.angle_alpha   90.00
_cell.angle_beta   90.00
_cell.angle_gamma   90.00
#
_symmetry.space_group_name_H-M   'P 1'
#
loop_
_entity.id
_entity.type
_entity.pdbx_description
1 polymer ?
#
loop_
_entity_poly.entity_id
_entity_poly.type
_entity_poly.pdbx_seq_one_letter_code
_entity_poly.pdbx_strand_id
1 'polypeptide(L)'
;LRAKVTRLETEQGKRENDPLVAMPRVYTNEIYSFEYRVHAYQDGNFQELKPERKLTWLQILSILSVVFKIPTPEEYFSKRINDYLNETGLEDARLVLPRAHAVARSQINIRALHHIKMQMRQNDWIIPAGRDERQRLLWQLTPKALKLLETQQPEHQRTTQIKTN
;
A
#
# COMPACT_ATOMS: atom_id res chain seq x y z
N LEU A 1 4.95 -40.82 23.64
CA LEU A 1 5.07 -40.10 22.35
C LEU A 1 3.69 -39.66 21.80
N ARG A 2 2.92 -38.84 22.53
CA ARG A 2 1.63 -38.29 22.03
C ARG A 2 1.35 -36.82 22.41
N ALA A 3 2.17 -36.20 23.27
CA ALA A 3 1.92 -34.85 23.78
C ALA A 3 2.54 -33.70 22.95
N LYS A 4 3.23 -34.01 21.84
CA LYS A 4 3.92 -33.00 20.99
C LYS A 4 3.16 -32.59 19.73
N VAL A 5 2.08 -33.30 19.37
CA VAL A 5 1.33 -33.02 18.14
C VAL A 5 0.22 -31.97 18.38
N THR A 6 -0.28 -31.83 19.61
CA THR A 6 -1.42 -30.94 19.91
C THR A 6 -1.08 -29.45 20.01
N ARG A 7 0.20 -29.05 19.95
CA ARG A 7 0.59 -27.63 20.02
C ARG A 7 0.71 -26.93 18.66
N LEU A 8 0.80 -27.68 17.56
CA LEU A 8 0.96 -27.09 16.22
C LEU A 8 -0.38 -26.77 15.54
N GLU A 9 -1.48 -27.39 15.96
CA GLU A 9 -2.81 -27.07 15.44
C GLU A 9 -3.47 -25.85 16.12
N THR A 10 -2.97 -25.47 17.31
CA THR A 10 -3.56 -24.36 18.09
C THR A 10 -3.11 -22.97 17.63
N GLU A 11 -2.06 -22.87 16.81
CA GLU A 11 -1.54 -21.58 16.31
C GLU A 11 -1.98 -21.23 14.87
N GLN A 12 -2.53 -22.17 14.10
CA GLN A 12 -3.05 -21.91 12.75
C GLN A 12 -4.50 -21.41 12.72
N GLY A 13 -5.19 -21.37 13.87
CA GLY A 13 -6.65 -21.23 13.93
C GLY A 13 -7.20 -19.98 14.62
N LYS A 14 -6.38 -19.08 15.17
CA LYS A 14 -6.89 -17.77 15.60
C LYS A 14 -6.97 -16.84 14.39
N ARG A 15 -7.91 -17.16 13.50
CA ARG A 15 -8.62 -16.12 12.76
C ARG A 15 -9.19 -15.19 13.83
N GLU A 16 -8.49 -14.10 14.10
CA GLU A 16 -9.13 -12.86 14.50
C GLU A 16 -10.07 -12.48 13.35
N ASN A 17 -11.21 -13.15 13.28
CA ASN A 17 -12.43 -12.55 12.79
C ASN A 17 -12.84 -11.60 13.92
N ASP A 18 -12.26 -10.41 13.89
CA ASP A 18 -12.69 -9.31 14.73
C ASP A 18 -14.18 -9.02 14.38
N PRO A 19 -15.12 -9.06 15.34
CA PRO A 19 -16.57 -8.90 15.08
C PRO A 19 -16.98 -7.50 14.59
N LEU A 20 -16.03 -6.57 14.44
CA LEU A 20 -16.27 -5.20 13.99
C LEU A 20 -16.26 -5.11 12.47
N VAL A 21 -17.42 -5.44 11.89
CA VAL A 21 -17.84 -5.21 10.49
C VAL A 21 -17.02 -6.01 9.48
N ALA A 22 -17.67 -6.97 8.80
CA ALA A 22 -17.15 -7.50 7.55
C ALA A 22 -17.06 -6.32 6.55
N MET A 23 -15.88 -5.69 6.49
CA MET A 23 -15.64 -4.57 5.61
C MET A 23 -15.99 -5.02 4.17
N PRO A 24 -16.84 -4.27 3.44
CA PRO A 24 -17.24 -4.68 2.11
C PRO A 24 -16.01 -4.74 1.22
N ARG A 25 -15.95 -5.74 0.34
CA ARG A 25 -14.93 -5.77 -0.71
C ARG A 25 -15.11 -4.55 -1.61
N VAL A 26 -14.00 -4.04 -2.12
CA VAL A 26 -13.98 -2.85 -2.99
C VAL A 26 -13.63 -3.28 -4.39
N TYR A 27 -14.12 -2.52 -5.36
CA TYR A 27 -13.72 -2.70 -6.74
C TYR A 27 -12.38 -2.00 -7.00
N THR A 28 -11.62 -2.50 -7.97
CA THR A 28 -10.28 -1.99 -8.29
C THR A 28 -10.30 -0.54 -8.77
N ASN A 29 -11.38 -0.11 -9.43
CA ASN A 29 -11.59 1.25 -9.95
C ASN A 29 -12.26 2.20 -8.94
N GLU A 30 -12.68 1.71 -7.77
CA GLU A 30 -13.29 2.53 -6.75
C GLU A 30 -12.26 3.49 -6.14
N ILE A 31 -12.66 4.73 -5.94
CA ILE A 31 -11.80 5.81 -5.45
C ILE A 31 -11.75 5.75 -3.92
N TYR A 32 -10.54 5.69 -3.39
CA TYR A 32 -10.24 5.90 -1.98
C TYR A 32 -9.61 7.29 -1.79
N SER A 33 -10.20 8.08 -0.88
CA SER A 33 -9.72 9.43 -0.55
C SER A 33 -9.14 9.42 0.87
N PHE A 34 -7.98 10.06 1.06
CA PHE A 34 -7.36 10.19 2.36
C PHE A 34 -6.53 11.46 2.48
N GLU A 35 -6.43 11.99 3.69
CA GLU A 35 -5.53 13.10 4.00
C GLU A 35 -4.13 12.61 4.36
N TYR A 36 -3.13 13.43 4.05
CA TYR A 36 -1.76 13.24 4.48
C TYR A 36 -1.11 14.59 4.84
N ARG A 37 -0.04 14.56 5.63
CA ARG A 37 0.77 15.76 5.92
C ARG A 37 1.93 15.85 4.95
N VAL A 38 2.32 17.05 4.57
CA VAL A 38 3.48 17.30 3.70
C VAL A 38 4.09 18.66 3.97
N HIS A 39 5.40 18.78 3.88
CA HIS A 39 6.07 20.07 3.86
C HIS A 39 6.18 20.56 2.42
N ALA A 40 5.53 21.68 2.09
CA ALA A 40 5.66 22.34 0.81
C ALA A 40 6.63 23.52 0.91
N TYR A 41 7.58 23.60 -0.02
CA TYR A 41 8.64 24.61 0.00
C TYR A 41 8.36 25.72 -1.01
N GLN A 42 8.51 26.97 -0.56
CA GLN A 42 8.37 28.17 -1.36
C GLN A 42 9.28 29.28 -0.81
N ASP A 43 10.00 29.98 -1.69
CA ASP A 43 10.80 31.17 -1.36
C ASP A 43 11.78 30.96 -0.18
N GLY A 44 12.31 29.74 -0.03
CA GLY A 44 13.26 29.38 1.05
C GLY A 44 12.62 28.98 2.39
N ASN A 45 11.29 29.01 2.52
CA ASN A 45 10.56 28.53 3.70
C ASN A 45 9.73 27.27 3.36
N PHE A 46 9.25 26.58 4.40
CA PHE A 46 8.26 25.52 4.23
C PHE A 46 6.97 25.82 4.98
N GLN A 47 5.86 25.32 4.45
CA GLN A 47 4.58 25.27 5.12
C GLN A 47 4.13 23.81 5.23
N GLU A 48 3.67 23.40 6.41
CA GLU A 48 2.99 22.10 6.56
C GLU A 48 1.59 22.21 5.98
N LEU A 49 1.28 21.37 4.99
CA LEU A 49 -0.03 21.26 4.36
C LEU A 49 -0.68 19.93 4.72
N LYS A 50 -2.02 19.90 4.64
CA LYS A 50 -2.85 18.69 4.80
C LYS A 50 -3.76 18.47 3.60
N PRO A 51 -3.22 18.23 2.39
CA PRO A 51 -4.03 17.96 1.23
C PRO A 51 -4.77 16.62 1.32
N GLU A 52 -5.85 16.50 0.56
CA GLU A 52 -6.56 15.25 0.29
C GLU A 52 -6.02 14.61 -1.00
N ARG A 53 -5.64 13.34 -0.93
CA ARG A 53 -5.25 12.53 -2.09
C ARG A 53 -6.37 11.56 -2.45
N LYS A 54 -6.65 11.43 -3.75
CA LYS A 54 -7.61 10.47 -4.32
C LYS A 54 -6.88 9.47 -5.20
N LEU A 55 -7.02 8.19 -4.89
CA LEU A 55 -6.45 7.09 -5.68
C LEU A 55 -7.49 5.99 -5.85
N THR A 56 -7.47 5.29 -6.97
CA THR A 56 -8.20 4.03 -7.06
C THR A 56 -7.53 2.96 -6.21
N TRP A 57 -8.28 1.97 -5.77
CA TRP A 57 -7.70 0.82 -5.07
C TRP A 57 -6.65 0.08 -5.89
N LEU A 58 -6.79 0.06 -7.21
CA LEU A 58 -5.78 -0.48 -8.12
C LEU A 58 -4.48 0.33 -8.10
N GLN A 59 -4.56 1.66 -8.07
CA GLN A 59 -3.37 2.51 -7.94
C GLN A 59 -2.66 2.26 -6.60
N ILE A 60 -3.43 2.16 -5.51
CA ILE A 60 -2.87 1.84 -4.18
C ILE A 60 -2.18 0.46 -4.21
N LEU A 61 -2.83 -0.55 -4.79
CA LEU A 61 -2.26 -1.89 -4.96
C LEU A 61 -0.97 -1.84 -5.79
N SER A 62 -0.96 -1.08 -6.89
CA SER A 62 0.21 -0.90 -7.75
C SER A 62 1.38 -0.26 -7.01
N ILE A 63 1.15 0.81 -6.25
CA ILE A 63 2.16 1.50 -5.43
C ILE A 63 2.81 0.53 -4.43
N LEU A 64 1.98 -0.24 -3.72
CA LEU A 64 2.43 -1.16 -2.68
C LEU A 64 3.07 -2.44 -3.27
N SER A 65 2.72 -2.81 -4.49
CA SER A 65 3.26 -4.00 -5.17
C SER A 65 4.78 -3.95 -5.34
N VAL A 66 5.35 -2.75 -5.42
CA VAL A 66 6.80 -2.56 -5.56
C VAL A 66 7.57 -3.23 -4.41
N VAL A 67 6.99 -3.25 -3.20
CA VAL A 67 7.67 -3.78 -2.00
C VAL A 67 7.09 -5.10 -1.49
N PHE A 68 5.83 -5.43 -1.80
CA PHE A 68 5.16 -6.63 -1.29
C PHE A 68 5.14 -7.82 -2.26
N LYS A 69 5.91 -7.78 -3.36
CA LYS A 69 6.15 -8.97 -4.21
C LYS A 69 6.86 -10.11 -3.47
N ILE A 70 7.59 -9.77 -2.41
CA ILE A 70 8.25 -10.70 -1.49
C ILE A 70 7.72 -10.48 -0.07
N PRO A 71 7.93 -11.43 0.87
CA PRO A 71 7.63 -11.23 2.28
C PRO A 71 8.34 -10.00 2.85
N THR A 72 7.55 -8.99 3.24
CA THR A 72 8.07 -7.68 3.67
C THR A 72 7.38 -7.22 4.96
N PRO A 73 8.10 -6.59 5.92
CA PRO A 73 7.52 -6.11 7.17
C PRO A 73 6.42 -5.06 6.97
N GLU A 74 5.46 -5.01 7.91
CA GLU A 74 4.32 -4.09 7.86
C GLU A 74 4.70 -2.60 7.78
N GLU A 75 5.84 -2.19 8.36
CA GLU A 75 6.29 -0.79 8.33
C GLU A 75 6.46 -0.24 6.90
N TYR A 76 6.69 -1.12 5.91
CA TYR A 76 6.85 -0.76 4.52
C TYR A 76 5.58 -0.25 3.84
N PHE A 77 4.39 -0.52 4.41
CA PHE A 77 3.16 0.13 3.93
C PHE A 77 3.29 1.66 4.04
N SER A 78 3.66 2.14 5.23
CA SER A 78 3.82 3.58 5.46
C SER A 78 4.96 4.15 4.64
N LYS A 79 6.11 3.45 4.60
CA LYS A 79 7.30 3.90 3.88
C LYS A 79 7.01 4.09 2.39
N ARG A 80 6.47 3.07 1.72
CA ARG A 80 6.24 3.13 0.28
C ARG A 80 5.16 4.15 -0.11
N ILE A 81 4.10 4.28 0.69
CA ILE A 81 3.08 5.30 0.44
C ILE A 81 3.65 6.70 0.65
N ASN A 82 4.43 6.93 1.71
CA ASN A 82 5.04 8.24 1.97
C ASN A 82 6.05 8.62 0.87
N ASP A 83 6.85 7.66 0.38
CA ASP A 83 7.75 7.89 -0.75
C ASP A 83 6.97 8.30 -2.00
N TYR A 84 5.90 7.58 -2.34
CA TYR A 84 5.01 7.93 -3.47
C TYR A 84 4.39 9.33 -3.31
N LEU A 85 3.96 9.70 -2.09
CA LEU A 85 3.42 11.02 -1.80
C LEU A 85 4.49 12.12 -1.87
N ASN A 86 5.76 11.83 -1.57
CA ASN A 86 6.85 12.78 -1.82
C ASN A 86 7.13 12.94 -3.31
N GLU A 87 7.06 11.86 -4.09
CA GLU A 87 7.28 11.87 -5.54
C GLU A 87 6.18 12.64 -6.28
N THR A 88 4.92 12.57 -5.83
CA THR A 88 3.74 13.07 -6.55
C THR A 88 2.96 14.17 -5.82
N GLY A 89 3.34 14.50 -4.58
CA GLY A 89 2.61 15.43 -3.72
C GLY A 89 2.71 16.90 -4.10
N LEU A 90 3.61 17.26 -5.03
CA LEU A 90 3.77 18.64 -5.47
C LEU A 90 2.52 19.17 -6.16
N GLU A 91 1.81 18.32 -6.90
CA GLU A 91 0.55 18.67 -7.57
C GLU A 91 -0.51 19.07 -6.54
N ASP A 92 -0.71 18.25 -5.51
CA ASP A 92 -1.64 18.54 -4.42
C ASP A 92 -1.24 19.81 -3.66
N ALA A 93 0.07 19.97 -3.38
CA ALA A 93 0.58 21.15 -2.69
C ALA A 93 0.32 22.44 -3.47
N ARG A 94 0.42 22.42 -4.80
CA ARG A 94 0.19 23.59 -5.67
C ARG A 94 -1.27 24.03 -5.71
N LEU A 95 -2.23 23.16 -5.36
CA LEU A 95 -3.63 23.57 -5.22
C LEU A 95 -3.83 24.54 -4.04
N VAL A 96 -2.99 24.43 -3.00
CA VAL A 96 -3.05 25.27 -1.79
C VAL A 96 -1.99 26.37 -1.83
N LEU A 97 -0.80 26.05 -2.31
CA LEU A 97 0.38 26.92 -2.38
C LEU A 97 0.91 26.95 -3.83
N PRO A 98 0.34 27.77 -4.73
CA PRO A 98 0.61 27.69 -6.18
C PRO A 98 2.07 27.87 -6.59
N ARG A 99 2.87 28.58 -5.78
CA ARG A 99 4.30 28.81 -6.01
C ARG A 99 5.21 27.74 -5.38
N ALA A 100 4.64 26.68 -4.80
CA ALA A 100 5.42 25.57 -4.27
C ALA A 100 6.25 24.92 -5.39
N HIS A 101 7.54 24.74 -5.13
CA HIS A 101 8.48 24.13 -6.09
C HIS A 101 8.99 22.76 -5.66
N ALA A 102 8.88 22.43 -4.36
CA ALA A 102 9.25 21.13 -3.83
C ALA A 102 8.34 20.72 -2.69
N VAL A 103 8.25 19.41 -2.45
CA VAL A 103 7.60 18.83 -1.28
C VAL A 103 8.52 17.80 -0.63
N ALA A 104 8.40 17.64 0.69
CA ALA A 104 9.12 16.59 1.42
C ALA A 104 8.34 16.19 2.68
N ARG A 105 8.88 15.18 3.39
CA ARG A 105 8.36 14.71 4.69
C ARG A 105 6.87 14.33 4.64
N SER A 106 6.41 13.81 3.50
CA SER A 106 5.05 13.31 3.36
C SER A 106 4.77 12.21 4.38
N GLN A 107 3.62 12.29 5.04
CA GLN A 107 3.20 11.34 6.05
C GLN A 107 1.70 11.06 5.94
N ILE A 108 1.36 9.85 5.51
CA ILE A 108 -0.02 9.35 5.51
C ILE A 108 -0.60 9.30 6.93
N ASN A 109 -1.91 9.58 7.03
CA ASN A 109 -2.67 9.39 8.24
C ASN A 109 -2.69 7.91 8.69
N ILE A 110 -2.44 7.64 9.97
CA ILE A 110 -2.42 6.28 10.54
C ILE A 110 -3.74 5.53 10.35
N ARG A 111 -4.89 6.23 10.40
CA ARG A 111 -6.22 5.64 10.17
C ARG A 111 -6.37 5.20 8.72
N ALA A 112 -5.91 6.03 7.77
CA ALA A 112 -5.94 5.70 6.35
C ALA A 112 -5.02 4.52 6.04
N LEU A 113 -3.82 4.50 6.64
CA LEU A 113 -2.88 3.38 6.52
C LEU A 113 -3.50 2.07 7.01
N HIS A 114 -4.12 2.09 8.19
CA HIS A 114 -4.82 0.94 8.76
C HIS A 114 -5.95 0.46 7.83
N HIS A 115 -6.76 1.39 7.33
CA HIS A 115 -7.86 1.09 6.42
C HIS A 115 -7.38 0.46 5.12
N ILE A 116 -6.30 0.99 4.52
CA ILE A 116 -5.67 0.41 3.34
C ILE A 116 -5.24 -1.03 3.62
N LYS A 117 -4.55 -1.29 4.74
CA LYS A 117 -4.10 -2.64 5.10
C LYS A 117 -5.27 -3.60 5.24
N MET A 118 -6.29 -3.21 6.01
CA MET A 118 -7.48 -4.05 6.23
C MET A 118 -8.20 -4.33 4.92
N GLN A 119 -8.33 -3.34 4.04
CA GLN A 119 -8.99 -3.52 2.76
C GLN A 119 -8.21 -4.43 1.82
N MET A 120 -6.88 -4.28 1.74
CA MET A 120 -6.06 -5.19 0.95
C MET A 120 -6.17 -6.64 1.42
N ARG A 121 -6.22 -6.87 2.74
CA ARG A 121 -6.43 -8.20 3.31
C ARG A 121 -7.82 -8.74 2.97
N GLN A 122 -8.87 -7.94 3.14
CA GLN A 122 -10.26 -8.32 2.91
C GLN A 122 -10.57 -8.66 1.43
N ASN A 123 -9.83 -8.04 0.50
CA ASN A 123 -9.92 -8.32 -0.94
C ASN A 123 -9.03 -9.48 -1.40
N ASP A 124 -8.38 -10.18 -0.46
CA ASP A 124 -7.41 -11.25 -0.72
C ASP A 124 -6.25 -10.77 -1.61
N TRP A 125 -5.83 -9.51 -1.49
CA TRP A 125 -4.70 -8.97 -2.24
C TRP A 125 -3.36 -9.17 -1.52
N ILE A 126 -3.39 -9.22 -0.20
CA ILE A 126 -2.22 -9.56 0.64
C ILE A 126 -2.53 -10.71 1.58
N ILE A 127 -1.48 -11.43 1.97
CA ILE A 127 -1.52 -12.48 2.98
C ILE A 127 -0.33 -12.37 3.94
N PRO A 128 -0.48 -12.80 5.19
CA PRO A 128 0.66 -13.01 6.08
C PRO A 128 1.63 -14.03 5.50
N ALA A 129 2.93 -13.73 5.57
CA ALA A 129 4.01 -14.52 4.98
C ALA A 129 5.01 -15.05 6.03
N GLY A 130 4.59 -15.12 7.30
CA GLY A 130 5.43 -15.52 8.43
C GLY A 130 5.97 -14.33 9.21
N ARG A 131 7.10 -14.53 9.90
CA ARG A 131 7.77 -13.53 10.73
C ARG A 131 9.25 -13.46 10.39
N ASP A 132 9.86 -12.29 10.58
CA ASP A 132 11.32 -12.14 10.48
C ASP A 132 12.04 -12.53 11.79
N GLU A 133 13.36 -12.42 11.80
CA GLU A 133 14.22 -12.68 12.97
C GLU A 133 13.83 -11.83 14.19
N ARG A 134 13.23 -10.65 13.97
CA ARG A 134 12.76 -9.74 15.01
C ARG A 134 11.30 -9.99 15.38
N GLN A 135 10.73 -11.13 14.97
CA GLN A 135 9.33 -11.51 15.21
C GLN A 135 8.30 -10.56 14.58
N ARG A 136 8.68 -9.71 13.63
CA ARG A 136 7.75 -8.80 12.94
C ARG A 136 6.95 -9.58 11.89
N LEU A 137 5.65 -9.33 11.83
CA LEU A 137 4.78 -9.95 10.83
C LEU A 137 5.17 -9.49 9.41
N LEU A 138 5.35 -10.45 8.52
CA LEU A 138 5.63 -10.22 7.11
C LEU A 138 4.34 -10.33 6.31
N TRP A 139 4.23 -9.49 5.29
CA TRP A 139 3.12 -9.46 4.35
C TRP A 139 3.65 -9.68 2.95
N GLN A 140 2.85 -10.31 2.10
CA GLN A 140 3.16 -10.47 0.68
C GLN A 140 1.89 -10.40 -0.14
N LEU A 141 2.02 -10.03 -1.42
CA LEU A 141 0.94 -10.08 -2.39
C LEU A 141 0.52 -11.52 -2.66
N THR A 142 -0.77 -11.70 -2.93
CA THR A 142 -1.30 -12.97 -3.43
C THR A 142 -1.09 -13.12 -4.94
N PRO A 143 -1.11 -14.36 -5.47
CA PRO A 143 -1.12 -14.58 -6.93
C PRO A 143 -2.29 -13.86 -7.62
N LYS A 144 -3.44 -13.74 -6.95
CA LYS A 144 -4.61 -12.98 -7.41
C LYS A 144 -4.25 -11.50 -7.64
N ALA A 145 -3.61 -10.85 -6.67
CA ALA A 145 -3.19 -9.47 -6.81
C ALA A 145 -2.15 -9.27 -7.91
N LEU A 146 -1.18 -10.18 -8.03
CA LEU A 146 -0.18 -10.12 -9.10
C LEU A 146 -0.83 -10.20 -10.49
N LYS A 147 -1.75 -11.14 -10.70
CA LYS A 147 -2.49 -11.26 -11.95
C LYS A 147 -3.35 -10.03 -12.27
N LEU A 148 -3.96 -9.41 -11.25
CA LEU A 148 -4.71 -8.16 -11.41
C LEU A 148 -3.80 -7.02 -11.91
N LEU A 149 -2.57 -6.93 -11.40
CA LEU A 149 -1.59 -5.93 -11.82
C LEU A 149 -1.08 -6.18 -13.25
N GLU A 150 -0.85 -7.43 -13.64
CA GLU A 150 -0.42 -7.81 -14.99
C GLU A 150 -1.49 -7.50 -16.05
N THR A 151 -2.76 -7.75 -15.73
CA THR A 151 -3.90 -7.51 -16.63
C THR A 151 -4.13 -6.01 -16.91
N GLN A 152 -3.54 -5.13 -16.11
CA GLN A 152 -3.72 -3.69 -16.19
C GLN A 152 -2.46 -2.94 -16.62
N GLN A 153 -1.35 -3.65 -16.88
CA GLN A 153 -0.26 -3.06 -17.63
C GLN A 153 -0.76 -2.78 -19.06
N PRO A 154 -0.75 -1.52 -19.54
CA PRO A 154 -1.08 -1.25 -20.92
C PRO A 154 -0.15 -2.07 -21.81
N GLU A 155 -0.71 -2.70 -22.85
CA GLU A 155 -0.03 -3.51 -23.88
C GLU A 155 1.14 -2.79 -24.60
N HIS A 156 1.43 -1.54 -24.24
CA HIS A 156 2.48 -0.68 -24.80
C HIS A 156 3.92 -1.17 -24.53
N GLN A 157 4.13 -2.27 -23.79
CA GLN A 157 5.47 -2.86 -23.58
C GLN A 157 5.66 -4.25 -24.21
N ARG A 158 4.68 -4.78 -24.98
CA ARG A 158 4.87 -6.06 -25.69
C ARG A 158 5.63 -5.94 -27.02
N THR A 159 5.86 -4.73 -27.54
CA THR A 159 6.38 -4.55 -28.92
C THR A 159 7.90 -4.42 -29.03
N THR A 160 8.68 -4.44 -27.95
CA THR A 160 10.14 -4.22 -27.99
C THR A 160 11.00 -5.49 -27.94
N GLN A 161 10.44 -6.69 -28.01
CA GLN A 161 11.21 -7.95 -28.05
C GLN A 161 10.94 -8.86 -29.25
N ILE A 162 10.32 -8.35 -30.33
CA ILE A 162 10.15 -9.11 -31.58
C ILE A 162 10.77 -8.35 -32.77
N LYS A 163 12.00 -7.84 -32.62
CA LYS A 163 12.87 -7.49 -33.76
C LYS A 163 14.34 -7.59 -33.36
N THR A 164 14.83 -8.82 -33.27
CA THR A 164 16.25 -9.11 -33.53
C THR A 164 16.29 -10.44 -34.28
N ASN A 165 16.17 -10.34 -35.60
CA ASN A 165 16.75 -11.32 -36.53
C ASN A 165 18.13 -10.81 -36.91
#